data_AF-A0A434S673-F1
#
_entry.id   AF-A0A434S673-F1
#
_cell.length_a   1.000
_cell.length_b   1.000
_cell.length_c   1.000
_cell.angle_alpha   90.00
_cell.angle_beta   90.00
_cell.angle_gamma   90.00
#
_symmetry.space_group_name_H-M   'P 1'
#
loop_
_entity.id
_entity.type
_entity.pdbx_description
1 polymer ?
#
loop_
_entity_poly.entity_id
_entity_poly.type
_entity_poly.pdbx_seq_one_letter_code
_entity_poly.pdbx_strand_id
1 'polypeptide(L)'
;MKLSALPAKFPVAWGASASPSYIRSIPLGSQIGIVNGAASLTDGFPPLNFLPVGSGGVPPFGQDMNGILQQITQWSQWQNAGGLVPYDPAFSAAIGGYPKSALLAGAATGVVWLSTADDNTSDPDTSGANWVNIGAASAPIMV
;
A
#
# COMPACT_ATOMS: atom_id res chain seq x y z
N MET A 1 17.49 -6.54 -14.51
CA MET A 1 17.52 -7.12 -13.16
C MET A 1 17.88 -8.61 -13.29
N LYS A 2 18.77 -9.17 -12.46
CA LYS A 2 19.17 -10.59 -12.56
C LYS A 2 18.21 -11.45 -11.74
N LEU A 3 17.51 -12.41 -12.36
CA LEU A 3 16.56 -13.28 -11.67
C LEU A 3 17.21 -14.09 -10.53
N SER A 4 18.47 -14.48 -10.71
CA SER A 4 19.25 -15.18 -9.68
C SER A 4 19.57 -14.34 -8.44
N ALA A 5 19.37 -13.02 -8.50
CA ALA A 5 19.57 -12.10 -7.38
C ALA A 5 18.25 -11.68 -6.72
N LEU A 6 17.14 -12.39 -7.00
CA LEU A 6 15.84 -12.13 -6.39
C LEU A 6 15.94 -12.34 -4.86
N PRO A 7 15.62 -11.33 -4.02
CA PRO A 7 15.66 -11.47 -2.58
C PRO A 7 14.67 -12.51 -2.05
N ALA A 8 14.90 -12.97 -0.82
CA ALA A 8 13.92 -13.80 -0.12
C ALA A 8 12.60 -13.02 0.07
N LYS A 9 11.48 -13.66 -0.25
CA LYS A 9 10.14 -13.12 0.01
C LYS A 9 9.86 -13.15 1.51
N PHE A 10 9.01 -12.25 2.00
CA PHE A 10 8.47 -12.34 3.35
C PHE A 10 7.49 -13.53 3.43
N PRO A 11 7.74 -14.61 4.18
CA PRO A 11 6.77 -15.70 4.34
C PRO A 11 5.70 -15.37 5.39
N VAL A 12 6.00 -14.43 6.30
CA VAL A 12 5.09 -13.93 7.34
C VAL A 12 5.26 -12.41 7.41
N ALA A 13 4.15 -11.68 7.60
CA ALA A 13 4.21 -10.24 7.85
C ALA A 13 4.94 -9.95 9.17
N TRP A 14 5.68 -8.85 9.23
CA TRP A 14 6.34 -8.41 10.45
C TRP A 14 5.29 -8.23 11.56
N GLY A 15 5.62 -8.68 12.78
CA GLY A 15 4.72 -8.55 13.93
C GLY A 15 3.39 -9.32 13.79
N ALA A 16 3.26 -10.30 12.88
CA ALA A 16 2.01 -11.05 12.68
C ALA A 16 1.47 -11.75 13.94
N SER A 17 2.34 -12.03 14.93
CA SER A 17 1.97 -12.60 16.22
C SER A 17 2.28 -11.68 17.40
N ALA A 18 2.50 -10.38 17.14
CA ALA A 18 2.69 -9.41 18.21
C ALA A 18 1.40 -9.25 19.03
N SER A 19 1.53 -9.12 20.36
CA SER A 19 0.41 -8.73 21.21
C SER A 19 -0.20 -7.41 20.71
N PRO A 20 -1.52 -7.20 20.82
CA PRO A 20 -2.16 -5.90 20.52
C PRO A 20 -1.54 -4.71 21.27
N SER A 21 -0.89 -4.96 22.41
CA SER A 21 -0.16 -3.92 23.16
C SER A 21 1.22 -3.57 22.59
N TYR A 22 1.70 -4.28 21.57
CA TYR A 22 3.03 -4.12 20.97
C TYR A 22 2.97 -3.79 19.48
N ILE A 23 1.77 -3.62 18.91
CA ILE A 23 1.58 -3.23 17.51
C ILE A 23 0.28 -2.45 17.37
N ARG A 24 0.25 -1.45 16.51
CA ARG A 24 -0.99 -0.74 16.18
C ARG A 24 -0.99 -0.30 14.72
N SER A 25 -2.17 -0.04 14.17
CA SER A 25 -2.30 0.63 12.86
C SER A 25 -1.80 2.06 12.95
N ILE A 26 -1.07 2.50 11.93
CA ILE A 26 -0.52 3.85 11.88
C ILE A 26 -1.62 4.83 11.46
N PRO A 27 -1.93 5.86 12.26
CA PRO A 27 -2.91 6.88 11.88
C PRO A 27 -2.48 7.59 10.59
N LEU A 28 -3.45 7.93 9.73
CA LEU A 28 -3.17 8.76 8.56
C LEU A 28 -2.74 10.16 9.01
N GLY A 29 -3.60 10.85 9.75
CA GLY A 29 -3.42 12.24 10.15
C GLY A 29 -2.34 12.45 11.21
N SER A 30 -1.86 13.69 11.27
CA SER A 30 -0.76 14.11 12.14
C SER A 30 -0.95 13.69 13.61
N GLN A 31 0.16 13.37 14.28
CA GLN A 31 0.20 13.10 15.73
C GLN A 31 0.93 14.20 16.52
N ILE A 32 1.43 15.24 15.85
CA ILE A 32 2.09 16.38 16.49
C ILE A 32 1.08 17.09 17.40
N GLY A 33 1.40 17.15 18.71
CA GLY A 33 0.53 17.76 19.71
C GLY A 33 -0.67 16.92 20.14
N ILE A 34 -0.82 15.68 19.64
CA ILE A 34 -1.91 14.76 20.00
C ILE A 34 -1.39 13.69 20.97
N VAL A 35 -0.43 12.87 20.52
CA VAL A 35 0.25 11.88 21.36
C VAL A 35 1.75 12.04 21.16
N ASN A 36 2.45 12.45 22.21
CA ASN A 36 3.89 12.70 22.12
C ASN A 36 4.64 11.42 21.75
N GLY A 37 5.43 11.48 20.67
CA GLY A 37 6.27 10.39 20.18
C GLY A 37 5.55 9.35 19.32
N ALA A 38 4.23 9.47 19.14
CA ALA A 38 3.45 8.65 18.23
C ALA A 38 3.67 9.06 16.76
N ALA A 39 3.87 8.09 15.88
CA ALA A 39 4.01 8.33 14.45
C ALA A 39 2.64 8.43 13.73
N SER A 40 2.64 9.03 12.55
CA SER A 40 1.55 9.02 11.58
C SER A 40 2.07 8.78 10.16
N LEU A 41 1.18 8.49 9.21
CA LEU A 41 1.55 8.44 7.79
C LEU A 41 1.86 9.84 7.23
N THR A 42 1.21 10.89 7.73
CA THR A 42 1.49 12.28 7.32
C THR A 42 2.84 12.79 7.80
N ASP A 43 3.22 12.54 9.06
CA ASP A 43 4.42 13.14 9.66
C ASP A 43 5.62 12.18 9.67
N GLY A 44 5.38 10.87 9.56
CA GLY A 44 6.34 9.88 10.05
C GLY A 44 6.50 10.02 11.57
N PHE A 45 7.74 10.08 12.04
CA PHE A 45 8.04 10.38 13.44
C PHE A 45 7.94 11.88 13.73
N PRO A 46 7.17 12.33 14.74
CA PRO A 46 7.08 13.75 15.09
C PRO A 46 8.43 14.34 15.59
N PRO A 47 8.59 15.68 15.58
CA PRO A 47 9.84 16.35 15.98
C PRO A 47 10.39 15.95 17.35
N LEU A 48 9.51 15.64 18.32
CA LEU A 48 9.92 15.19 19.66
C LEU A 48 10.74 13.90 19.63
N ASN A 49 10.62 13.05 18.60
CA ASN A 49 11.44 11.85 18.45
C ASN A 49 12.91 12.14 18.10
N PHE A 50 13.21 13.37 17.67
CA PHE A 50 14.55 13.77 17.22
C PHE A 50 15.25 14.70 18.21
N LEU A 51 14.70 14.86 19.42
CA LEU A 51 15.33 15.60 20.51
C LEU A 51 15.96 14.64 21.52
N PRO A 52 17.07 15.03 22.19
CA PRO A 52 17.57 14.29 23.34
C PRO A 52 16.50 14.18 24.42
N VAL A 53 16.41 13.02 25.07
CA VAL A 53 15.45 12.79 26.18
C VAL A 53 15.68 13.81 27.31
N GLY A 54 16.94 14.16 27.60
CA GLY A 54 17.28 15.20 28.59
C GLY A 54 16.81 16.61 28.22
N SER A 55 16.39 16.84 26.98
CA SER A 55 15.83 18.10 26.48
C SER A 55 14.32 17.99 26.19
N GLY A 56 13.64 16.97 26.73
CA GLY A 56 12.20 16.76 26.54
C GLY A 56 11.84 15.92 25.31
N GLY A 57 12.83 15.27 24.67
CA GLY A 57 12.58 14.32 23.59
C GLY A 57 11.83 13.08 24.05
N VAL A 58 11.01 12.52 23.16
CA VAL A 58 10.20 11.34 23.42
C VAL A 58 10.58 10.24 22.44
N PRO A 59 11.03 9.05 22.88
CA PRO A 59 11.41 7.97 21.97
C PRO A 59 10.26 7.52 21.07
N PRO A 60 10.55 7.02 19.85
CA PRO A 60 9.57 6.37 19.00
C PRO A 60 8.80 5.26 19.69
N PHE A 61 7.51 5.12 19.37
CA PHE A 61 6.70 4.04 19.91
C PHE A 61 7.05 2.73 19.19
N GLY A 62 7.46 1.71 19.94
CA GLY A 62 7.72 0.38 19.37
C GLY A 62 6.50 -0.22 18.66
N GLN A 63 5.29 0.13 19.13
CA GLN A 63 4.03 -0.23 18.48
C GLN A 63 3.91 0.35 17.06
N ASP A 64 4.41 1.56 16.84
CA ASP A 64 4.40 2.21 15.52
C ASP A 64 5.42 1.59 14.59
N MET A 65 6.61 1.28 15.09
CA MET A 65 7.60 0.55 14.31
C MET A 65 7.06 -0.81 13.87
N ASN A 66 6.44 -1.56 14.78
CA ASN A 66 5.81 -2.82 14.41
C ASN A 66 4.65 -2.62 13.43
N GLY A 67 3.84 -1.58 13.61
CA GLY A 67 2.71 -1.26 12.73
C GLY A 67 3.11 -0.94 11.30
N ILE A 68 4.06 -0.02 11.12
CA ILE A 68 4.50 0.38 9.77
C ILE A 68 5.25 -0.76 9.06
N LEU A 69 6.10 -1.51 9.78
CA LEU A 69 6.79 -2.67 9.22
C LEU A 69 5.81 -3.78 8.83
N GLN A 70 4.76 -3.99 9.63
CA GLN A 70 3.70 -4.92 9.29
C GLN A 70 2.99 -4.50 8.00
N GLN A 71 2.59 -3.23 7.88
CA GLN A 71 1.93 -2.72 6.69
C GLN A 71 2.82 -2.88 5.43
N ILE A 72 4.11 -2.53 5.53
CA ILE A 72 5.07 -2.67 4.42
C ILE A 72 5.26 -4.13 4.02
N THR A 73 5.41 -5.03 4.98
CA THR A 73 5.65 -6.45 4.70
C THR A 73 4.40 -7.16 4.17
N GLN A 74 3.19 -6.75 4.58
CA GLN A 74 1.94 -7.21 3.97
C GLN A 74 1.85 -6.80 2.49
N TRP A 75 2.12 -5.55 2.16
CA TRP A 75 2.17 -5.10 0.76
C TRP A 75 3.26 -5.80 -0.05
N SER A 76 4.42 -6.03 0.58
CA SER A 76 5.50 -6.80 -0.05
C SER A 76 5.08 -8.24 -0.33
N GLN A 77 4.34 -8.88 0.57
CA GLN A 77 3.78 -10.22 0.34
C GLN A 77 2.79 -10.23 -0.82
N TRP A 78 1.84 -9.28 -0.82
CA TRP A 78 0.84 -9.12 -1.88
C TRP A 78 1.49 -9.01 -3.26
N GLN A 79 2.45 -8.10 -3.41
CA GLN A 79 3.16 -7.88 -4.67
C GLN A 79 4.01 -9.08 -5.09
N ASN A 80 4.73 -9.71 -4.15
CA ASN A 80 5.56 -10.89 -4.43
C ASN A 80 4.75 -12.16 -4.76
N ALA A 81 3.47 -12.18 -4.42
CA ALA A 81 2.52 -13.21 -4.83
C ALA A 81 1.89 -12.93 -6.22
N GLY A 82 2.21 -11.78 -6.84
CA GLY A 82 1.65 -11.36 -8.13
C GLY A 82 0.32 -10.62 -8.01
N GLY A 83 -0.03 -10.12 -6.83
CA GLY A 83 -1.31 -9.46 -6.57
C GLY A 83 -1.43 -8.12 -7.29
N LEU A 84 -2.40 -8.02 -8.21
CA LEU A 84 -2.95 -6.76 -8.70
C LEU A 84 -4.09 -6.30 -7.79
N VAL A 85 -4.31 -5.00 -7.68
CA VAL A 85 -5.42 -4.43 -6.90
C VAL A 85 -6.57 -4.01 -7.83
N PRO A 86 -7.84 -4.14 -7.41
CA PRO A 86 -8.95 -3.56 -8.14
C PRO A 86 -8.89 -2.03 -8.09
N TYR A 87 -9.69 -1.38 -8.93
CA TYR A 87 -9.91 0.05 -8.82
C TYR A 87 -10.52 0.39 -7.44
N ASP A 88 -9.90 1.35 -6.75
CA ASP A 88 -10.35 1.87 -5.48
C ASP A 88 -10.60 3.38 -5.64
N PRO A 89 -11.86 3.85 -5.61
CA PRO A 89 -12.18 5.25 -5.82
C PRO A 89 -11.62 6.15 -4.70
N ALA A 90 -11.53 5.66 -3.46
CA ALA A 90 -11.00 6.43 -2.34
C ALA A 90 -9.48 6.59 -2.47
N PHE A 91 -8.78 5.51 -2.83
CA PHE A 91 -7.35 5.58 -3.11
C PHE A 91 -7.05 6.46 -4.33
N SER A 92 -7.79 6.27 -5.43
CA SER A 92 -7.68 7.11 -6.63
C SER A 92 -7.83 8.58 -6.28
N ALA A 93 -8.85 8.96 -5.51
CA ALA A 93 -9.04 10.34 -5.07
C ALA A 93 -7.87 10.84 -4.20
N ALA A 94 -7.34 10.00 -3.31
CA ALA A 94 -6.25 10.36 -2.42
C ALA A 94 -4.91 10.60 -3.14
N ILE A 95 -4.65 9.90 -4.25
CA ILE A 95 -3.39 10.02 -5.00
C ILE A 95 -3.49 10.88 -6.26
N GLY A 96 -4.68 11.42 -6.58
CA GLY A 96 -4.90 12.22 -7.79
C GLY A 96 -5.21 11.41 -9.05
N GLY A 97 -5.52 10.11 -8.91
CA GLY A 97 -5.78 9.18 -10.00
C GLY A 97 -4.68 8.15 -10.20
N TYR A 98 -5.00 7.06 -10.88
CA TYR A 98 -4.00 6.06 -11.24
C TYR A 98 -3.09 6.58 -12.36
N PRO A 99 -1.75 6.44 -12.24
CA PRO A 99 -0.82 6.93 -13.23
C PRO A 99 -0.88 6.13 -14.54
N LYS A 100 -0.29 6.68 -15.61
CA LYS A 100 -0.16 5.97 -16.88
C LYS A 100 0.63 4.68 -16.68
N SER A 101 0.18 3.62 -17.33
CA SER A 101 0.72 2.25 -17.21
C SER A 101 0.44 1.56 -15.88
N ALA A 102 -0.42 2.11 -15.02
CA ALA A 102 -0.93 1.37 -13.87
C ALA A 102 -1.68 0.11 -14.33
N LEU A 103 -1.47 -0.99 -13.61
CA LEU A 103 -2.15 -2.27 -13.83
C LEU A 103 -3.12 -2.54 -12.69
N LEU A 104 -4.39 -2.72 -13.01
CA LEU A 104 -5.44 -3.06 -12.04
C LEU A 104 -6.08 -4.41 -12.39
N ALA A 105 -6.46 -5.17 -11.37
CA ALA A 105 -7.33 -6.32 -11.54
C ALA A 105 -8.73 -5.83 -11.91
N GLY A 106 -9.35 -6.39 -12.95
CA GLY A 106 -10.77 -6.17 -13.19
C GLY A 106 -11.63 -7.01 -12.24
N ALA A 107 -12.90 -6.61 -12.10
CA ALA A 107 -13.87 -7.35 -11.28
C ALA A 107 -14.12 -8.79 -11.80
N ALA A 108 -13.97 -9.00 -13.11
CA ALA A 108 -14.07 -10.32 -13.73
C ALA A 108 -12.71 -11.04 -13.75
N THR A 109 -12.75 -12.37 -13.55
CA THR A 109 -11.53 -13.20 -13.57
C THR A 109 -10.82 -13.11 -14.91
N GLY A 110 -9.50 -12.90 -14.88
CA GLY A 110 -8.67 -12.81 -16.08
C GLY A 110 -8.63 -11.43 -16.72
N VAL A 111 -9.44 -10.48 -16.26
CA VAL A 111 -9.37 -9.08 -16.71
C VAL A 111 -8.24 -8.35 -15.99
N VAL A 112 -7.41 -7.67 -16.79
CA VAL A 112 -6.37 -6.78 -16.31
C VAL A 112 -6.46 -5.48 -17.07
N TRP A 113 -6.63 -4.39 -16.34
CA TRP A 113 -6.76 -3.05 -16.90
C TRP A 113 -5.42 -2.34 -16.90
N LEU A 114 -5.02 -1.80 -18.06
CA LEU A 114 -3.86 -0.94 -18.23
C LEU A 114 -4.32 0.51 -18.39
N SER A 115 -3.91 1.39 -17.49
CA SER A 115 -4.18 2.82 -17.63
C SER A 115 -3.35 3.41 -18.78
N THR A 116 -3.98 4.20 -19.65
CA THR A 116 -3.32 4.84 -20.79
C THR A 116 -3.03 6.33 -20.58
N ALA A 117 -3.47 6.90 -19.46
CA ALA A 117 -3.29 8.30 -19.09
C ALA A 117 -2.81 8.44 -17.64
N ASP A 118 -2.10 9.53 -17.36
CA ASP A 118 -1.82 9.93 -15.98
C ASP A 118 -3.09 10.46 -15.32
N ASP A 119 -3.10 10.46 -13.98
CA ASP A 119 -4.20 10.98 -13.16
C ASP A 119 -5.57 10.37 -13.53
N ASN A 120 -5.60 9.10 -13.93
CA ASN A 120 -6.83 8.44 -14.37
C ASN A 120 -7.72 8.11 -13.17
N THR A 121 -8.77 8.88 -13.01
CA THR A 121 -9.74 8.75 -11.92
C THR A 121 -10.97 7.93 -12.29
N SER A 122 -11.10 7.45 -13.53
CA SER A 122 -12.28 6.71 -13.97
C SER A 122 -12.18 5.22 -13.63
N ASP A 123 -13.32 4.60 -13.28
CA ASP A 123 -13.39 3.17 -12.99
C ASP A 123 -13.44 2.35 -14.30
N PRO A 124 -12.43 1.50 -14.58
CA PRO A 124 -12.38 0.70 -15.80
C PRO A 124 -13.52 -0.33 -15.91
N ASP A 125 -14.02 -0.87 -14.79
CA ASP A 125 -15.07 -1.90 -14.80
C ASP A 125 -16.46 -1.31 -15.09
N THR A 126 -16.59 0.03 -15.08
CA THR A 126 -17.81 0.76 -15.46
C THR A 126 -17.68 1.50 -16.78
N SER A 127 -16.86 1.01 -17.71
CA SER A 127 -16.56 1.67 -19.00
C SER A 127 -15.87 3.04 -18.87
N GLY A 128 -15.03 3.21 -17.84
CA GLY A 128 -14.19 4.40 -17.68
C GLY A 128 -13.23 4.60 -18.86
N ALA A 129 -12.95 5.86 -19.20
CA ALA A 129 -12.04 6.19 -20.29
C ALA A 129 -10.58 5.90 -19.92
N ASN A 130 -9.70 5.86 -20.93
CA ASN A 130 -8.25 5.71 -20.75
C ASN A 130 -7.81 4.39 -20.10
N TRP A 131 -8.55 3.31 -20.37
CA TRP A 131 -8.21 1.96 -19.95
C TRP A 131 -8.20 1.01 -21.16
N VAL A 132 -7.24 0.09 -21.17
CA VAL A 132 -7.18 -1.02 -22.12
C VAL A 132 -7.19 -2.33 -21.34
N ASN A 133 -8.08 -3.25 -21.70
CA ASN A 133 -8.01 -4.62 -21.17
C ASN A 133 -6.85 -5.35 -21.86
N ILE A 134 -5.85 -5.75 -21.09
CA ILE A 134 -4.70 -6.54 -21.55
C ILE A 134 -4.73 -7.98 -21.00
N GLY A 135 -5.75 -8.30 -20.21
CA GLY A 135 -6.01 -9.64 -19.71
C GLY A 135 -6.72 -10.51 -20.75
N ALA A 136 -6.75 -11.81 -20.51
CA ALA A 136 -7.47 -12.72 -21.39
C ALA A 136 -8.97 -12.51 -21.20
N ALA A 137 -9.64 -11.93 -22.21
CA ALA A 137 -11.05 -12.24 -22.40
C ALA A 137 -11.12 -13.77 -22.54
N SER A 138 -11.91 -14.43 -21.70
CA SER A 138 -12.26 -15.83 -21.92
C SER A 138 -12.94 -15.94 -23.27
N ALA A 139 -12.18 -16.18 -24.34
CA ALA A 139 -12.78 -16.58 -25.61
C ALA A 139 -13.50 -17.90 -25.34
N PRO A 140 -14.78 -18.06 -25.73
CA PRO A 140 -15.37 -19.39 -25.74
C PRO A 140 -14.52 -20.21 -26.71
N ILE A 141 -14.03 -21.36 -26.24
CA ILE A 141 -13.48 -22.38 -27.12
C ILE A 141 -14.63 -22.80 -28.02
N MET A 142 -14.67 -22.26 -29.25
CA MET A 142 -15.52 -22.83 -30.28
C MET A 142 -14.94 -24.20 -30.63
N VAL A 143 -15.63 -25.24 -30.18
CA VAL A 143 -15.47 -26.62 -30.66
C VAL A 143 -15.96 -26.70 -32.10
#